data_AF-A0A5B8JNE0-F1
#
_entry.id   AF-A0A5B8JNE0-F1
#
_cell.length_a   1.000
_cell.length_b   1.000
_cell.length_c   1.000
_cell.angle_alpha   90.00
_cell.angle_beta   90.00
_cell.angle_gamma   90.00
#
_symmetry.space_group_name_H-M   'P 1'
#
loop_
_entity.id
_entity.type
_entity.pdbx_description
1 polymer ?
#
loop_
_entity_poly.entity_id
_entity_poly.type
_entity_poly.pdbx_seq_one_letter_code
_entity_poly.pdbx_strand_id
1 'polypeptide(L)'
;MRLNGIPGTYEGLHRNIMRESSGNPLAINNWDINAINGTPSKGLLQVIDPTFRAYWVSGTPNDPFHPVANIVAAANYAADRYGSIDNVFGPY
;
A
#
# COMPACT_ATOMS: atom_id res chain seq x y z
N MET A 1 -9.85 0.74 -7.56
CA MET A 1 -10.52 0.39 -6.28
C MET A 1 -11.99 0.11 -6.49
N ARG A 2 -12.85 1.12 -6.73
CA ARG A 2 -14.31 0.91 -6.89
C ARG A 2 -14.70 -0.08 -8.00
N LEU A 3 -14.09 0.03 -9.18
CA LEU A 3 -14.32 -0.88 -10.31
C LEU A 3 -13.89 -2.33 -10.01
N ASN A 4 -12.96 -2.52 -9.08
CA ASN A 4 -12.46 -3.83 -8.65
C ASN A 4 -13.08 -4.27 -7.32
N GLY A 5 -14.15 -3.61 -6.84
CA GLY A 5 -14.82 -3.95 -5.59
C GLY A 5 -14.00 -3.70 -4.32
N ILE A 6 -12.87 -2.98 -4.39
CA ILE A 6 -12.03 -2.70 -3.23
C ILE A 6 -12.60 -1.51 -2.44
N PRO A 7 -13.05 -1.71 -1.19
CA PRO A 7 -13.59 -0.65 -0.34
C PRO A 7 -12.52 0.32 0.13
N GLY A 8 -12.95 1.55 0.46
CA GLY A 8 -12.08 2.58 0.98
C GLY A 8 -12.54 3.99 0.61
N THR A 9 -12.34 4.93 1.52
CA THR A 9 -12.62 6.35 1.29
C THR A 9 -11.35 7.13 0.92
N TYR A 10 -11.54 8.31 0.33
CA TYR A 10 -10.43 9.25 0.10
C TYR A 10 -9.72 9.60 1.40
N GLU A 11 -10.48 9.88 2.48
CA GLU A 11 -9.90 10.25 3.77
C GLU A 11 -9.10 9.11 4.41
N GLY A 12 -9.61 7.87 4.32
CA GLY A 12 -8.88 6.70 4.78
C GLY A 12 -7.56 6.53 4.02
N LEU A 13 -7.57 6.65 2.69
CA LEU A 13 -6.37 6.60 1.87
C LEU A 13 -5.39 7.73 2.21
N HIS A 14 -5.86 8.98 2.19
CA HIS A 14 -5.05 10.16 2.42
C HIS A 14 -4.38 10.11 3.80
N ARG A 15 -5.13 9.75 4.86
CA ARG A 15 -4.58 9.58 6.21
C ARG A 15 -3.44 8.56 6.26
N ASN A 16 -3.64 7.38 5.66
CA ASN A 16 -2.62 6.34 5.66
C ASN A 16 -1.41 6.78 4.80
N ILE A 17 -1.61 7.36 3.61
CA ILE A 17 -0.51 7.86 2.75
C ILE A 17 0.36 8.88 3.49
N MET A 18 -0.26 9.84 4.16
CA MET A 18 0.47 10.88 4.89
C MET A 18 1.24 10.31 6.08
N ARG A 19 0.72 9.28 6.75
CA ARG A 19 1.43 8.60 7.84
C ARG A 19 2.61 7.77 7.33
N GLU A 20 2.40 7.01 6.25
CA GLU A 20 3.39 6.03 5.77
C GLU A 20 4.54 6.68 4.98
N SER A 21 4.26 7.71 4.19
CA SER A 21 5.26 8.25 3.24
C SER A 21 5.33 9.77 3.19
N SER A 22 4.50 10.48 3.96
CA SER A 22 4.30 11.93 3.81
C SER A 22 3.91 12.33 2.37
N GLY A 23 3.29 11.42 1.62
CA GLY A 23 2.91 11.62 0.22
C GLY A 23 4.03 11.38 -0.80
N ASN A 24 5.19 10.83 -0.41
CA ASN A 24 6.28 10.55 -1.33
C ASN A 24 6.13 9.16 -2.00
N PRO A 25 5.84 9.08 -3.32
CA PRO A 25 5.68 7.80 -4.00
C PRO A 25 6.99 7.03 -4.18
N LEU A 26 8.14 7.66 -3.94
CA LEU A 26 9.46 7.04 -4.01
C LEU A 26 10.02 6.72 -2.61
N ALA A 27 9.20 6.79 -1.56
CA ALA A 27 9.63 6.44 -0.20
C ALA A 27 10.04 4.96 -0.10
N ILE A 28 11.14 4.71 0.60
CA ILE A 28 11.66 3.36 0.89
C ILE A 28 12.10 3.31 2.35
N ASN A 29 11.60 2.33 3.09
CA ASN A 29 12.10 2.03 4.44
C ASN A 29 13.25 1.03 4.37
N ASN A 30 14.44 1.43 4.81
CA ASN A 30 15.65 0.59 4.81
C ASN A 30 16.12 0.16 6.21
N TRP A 31 15.31 0.39 7.25
CA TRP A 31 15.75 0.28 8.65
C TRP A 31 15.09 -0.89 9.41
N ASP A 32 13.95 -1.38 8.94
CA ASP A 32 13.18 -2.40 9.64
C ASP A 32 13.62 -3.83 9.30
N ILE A 33 12.96 -4.82 9.92
CA ILE A 33 13.25 -6.23 9.70
C ILE A 33 12.99 -6.66 8.25
N ASN A 34 12.03 -6.03 7.56
CA ASN A 34 11.73 -6.34 6.16
C ASN A 34 12.86 -5.88 5.26
N ALA A 35 13.43 -4.69 5.51
CA ALA A 35 14.61 -4.20 4.82
C ALA A 35 15.83 -5.10 5.06
N ILE A 36 16.06 -5.52 6.30
CA ILE A 36 17.14 -6.46 6.65
C ILE A 36 16.96 -7.80 5.89
N ASN A 37 15.72 -8.27 5.75
CA ASN A 37 15.39 -9.48 5.01
C ASN A 37 15.35 -9.28 3.47
N GLY A 38 15.70 -8.09 2.96
CA GLY A 38 15.79 -7.80 1.54
C GLY A 38 14.46 -7.48 0.84
N THR A 39 13.38 -7.27 1.59
CA THR A 39 12.06 -6.88 1.07
C THR A 39 11.59 -5.57 1.72
N PRO A 40 12.30 -4.45 1.53
CA PRO A 40 11.94 -3.18 2.15
C PRO A 40 10.55 -2.72 1.71
N SER A 41 9.84 -2.03 2.60
CA SER A 41 8.57 -1.36 2.31
C SER A 41 8.77 -0.17 1.38
N LYS A 42 7.87 0.00 0.40
CA LYS A 42 8.02 0.98 -0.69
C LYS A 42 6.73 1.73 -1.01
N GLY A 43 6.91 2.94 -1.54
CA GLY A 43 5.86 3.76 -2.13
C GLY A 43 4.91 4.40 -1.13
N LEU A 44 3.78 4.92 -1.63
CA LEU A 44 2.88 5.79 -0.86
C LEU A 44 2.33 5.17 0.42
N LEU A 45 2.04 3.87 0.40
CA LEU A 45 1.49 3.12 1.54
C LEU A 45 2.48 2.08 2.09
N GLN A 46 3.78 2.22 1.76
CA GLN A 46 4.86 1.43 2.35
C GLN A 46 4.58 -0.09 2.35
N VAL A 47 4.15 -0.64 1.20
CA VAL A 47 3.95 -2.09 1.06
C VAL A 47 5.25 -2.80 0.69
N ILE A 48 5.45 -4.00 1.25
CA ILE A 48 6.57 -4.88 0.87
C ILE A 48 6.27 -5.61 -0.45
N ASP A 49 7.33 -5.97 -1.17
CA ASP A 49 7.23 -6.63 -2.49
C ASP A 49 6.36 -7.91 -2.50
N PRO A 50 6.44 -8.83 -1.52
CA PRO A 50 5.57 -10.01 -1.49
C PRO A 50 4.07 -9.64 -1.42
N THR A 51 3.72 -8.67 -0.57
CA THR A 51 2.34 -8.20 -0.43
C THR A 51 1.88 -7.48 -1.69
N PHE A 52 2.71 -6.61 -2.26
CA PHE A 52 2.39 -5.94 -3.52
C PHE A 52 2.05 -6.95 -4.62
N ARG A 53 2.88 -7.99 -4.81
CA ARG A 53 2.63 -9.02 -5.83
C ARG A 53 1.36 -9.83 -5.55
N ALA A 54 1.10 -10.18 -4.29
CA ALA A 54 -0.07 -10.97 -3.92
C ALA A 54 -1.40 -10.22 -4.12
N TYR A 55 -1.39 -8.89 -3.94
CA TYR A 55 -2.59 -8.06 -4.03
C TYR A 55 -2.59 -7.11 -5.23
N TRP A 56 -1.63 -7.26 -6.14
CA TRP A 56 -1.55 -6.49 -7.39
C TRP A 56 -2.82 -6.70 -8.21
N VAL A 57 -3.30 -5.62 -8.81
CA VAL A 57 -4.54 -5.62 -9.56
C VAL A 57 -4.25 -5.44 -11.04
N SER A 58 -4.73 -6.38 -11.84
CA SER A 58 -4.61 -6.35 -13.29
C SER A 58 -5.12 -5.02 -13.86
N GLY A 59 -4.40 -4.49 -14.85
CA GLY A 59 -4.65 -3.16 -15.42
C GLY A 59 -3.95 -2.01 -14.71
N THR A 60 -3.18 -2.27 -13.64
CA THR A 60 -2.24 -1.30 -13.06
C THR A 60 -0.79 -1.68 -13.40
N PRO A 61 0.16 -0.73 -13.42
CA PRO A 61 1.57 -1.06 -13.59
C PRO A 61 2.06 -2.07 -12.53
N ASN A 62 2.94 -2.98 -12.92
CA ASN A 62 3.58 -3.92 -11.99
C ASN A 62 4.82 -3.27 -11.35
N ASP A 63 4.61 -2.17 -10.64
CA ASP A 63 5.67 -1.37 -10.00
C ASP A 63 5.15 -0.83 -8.65
N PRO A 64 5.78 -1.19 -7.51
CA PRO A 64 5.38 -0.70 -6.19
C PRO A 64 5.64 0.79 -5.99
N PHE A 65 6.43 1.47 -6.83
CA PHE A 65 6.61 2.92 -6.79
C PHE A 65 5.54 3.67 -7.59
N HIS A 66 4.82 2.98 -8.47
CA HIS A 66 3.75 3.61 -9.24
C HIS A 66 2.57 3.95 -8.30
N PRO A 67 2.19 5.23 -8.14
CA PRO A 67 1.23 5.67 -7.11
C PRO A 67 -0.08 4.88 -7.11
N VAL A 68 -0.68 4.70 -8.29
CA VAL A 68 -1.95 3.99 -8.44
C VAL A 68 -1.81 2.50 -8.12
N ALA A 69 -0.71 1.88 -8.53
CA ALA A 69 -0.51 0.44 -8.30
C ALA A 69 -0.29 0.17 -6.82
N ASN A 70 0.55 0.99 -6.17
CA ASN A 70 0.81 0.94 -4.73
C ASN A 70 -0.48 1.13 -3.92
N ILE A 71 -1.25 2.18 -4.23
CA ILE A 71 -2.52 2.47 -3.56
C ILE A 71 -3.50 1.32 -3.70
N VAL A 72 -3.68 0.82 -4.92
CA VAL A 72 -4.67 -0.22 -5.20
C VAL A 72 -4.28 -1.54 -4.53
N ALA A 73 -3.01 -1.94 -4.60
CA ALA A 73 -2.53 -3.17 -3.97
C ALA A 73 -2.63 -3.10 -2.43
N ALA A 74 -2.22 -1.99 -1.83
CA ALA A 74 -2.31 -1.78 -0.38
C ALA A 74 -3.77 -1.74 0.12
N ALA A 75 -4.66 -1.05 -0.61
CA ALA A 75 -6.08 -1.02 -0.26
C ALA A 75 -6.74 -2.38 -0.42
N ASN A 76 -6.33 -3.17 -1.41
CA ASN A 76 -6.80 -4.54 -1.62
C ASN A 76 -6.37 -5.45 -0.46
N TYR A 77 -5.10 -5.35 -0.05
CA TYR A 77 -4.58 -6.01 1.15
C TYR A 77 -5.36 -5.60 2.40
N ALA A 78 -5.58 -4.30 2.61
CA ALA A 78 -6.29 -3.81 3.78
C ALA A 78 -7.77 -4.23 3.79
N ALA A 79 -8.41 -4.34 2.63
CA ALA A 79 -9.75 -4.88 2.52
C ALA A 79 -9.82 -6.36 2.94
N ASP A 80 -8.86 -7.18 2.49
CA ASP A 80 -8.79 -8.60 2.85
C ASP A 80 -8.50 -8.81 4.35
N ARG A 81 -7.63 -8.00 4.94
CA ARG A 81 -7.19 -8.16 6.34
C ARG A 81 -8.07 -7.43 7.36
N TYR A 82 -8.62 -6.28 7.00
CA TYR A 82 -9.30 -5.36 7.92
C TYR A 82 -10.68 -4.91 7.43
N GLY A 83 -11.16 -5.41 6.30
CA GLY A 83 -12.44 -5.06 5.68
C GLY A 83 -12.44 -3.73 4.91
N SER A 84 -11.51 -2.82 5.19
CA SER A 84 -11.28 -1.58 4.43
C SER A 84 -9.96 -0.93 4.85
N ILE A 85 -9.34 -0.16 3.95
CA ILE A 85 -8.25 0.78 4.29
C ILE A 85 -8.67 1.80 5.37
N ASP A 86 -9.96 2.08 5.49
CA ASP A 86 -10.51 3.01 6.50
C ASP A 86 -10.29 2.49 7.93
N ASN A 87 -10.23 1.17 8.09
CA ASN A 87 -10.07 0.48 9.38
C ASN A 87 -8.61 0.31 9.79
N VAL A 88 -7.66 0.90 9.04
CA VAL A 88 -6.24 0.84 9.38
C VAL A 88 -5.84 2.06 10.18
N PHE A 89 -5.33 1.80 11.38
CA PHE A 89 -4.95 2.82 12.38
C PHE A 89 -3.45 2.80 12.75
N GLY A 90 -2.66 1.84 12.26
CA GLY A 90 -1.21 1.73 12.51
C GLY A 90 -0.41 1.38 11.24
N PRO A 91 0.94 1.39 11.32
CA PRO A 91 1.82 1.07 10.20
C PRO A 91 1.64 -0.39 9.73
N TYR A 92 1.91 -0.62 8.44
CA TYR A 92 1.79 -1.92 7.75
C TYR A 92 3.03 -2.81 7.92
#